data_AF-A0A0F9HFK1-F1
#
_entry.id   AF-A0A0F9HFK1-F1
#
_cell.length_a   1.000
_cell.length_b   1.000
_cell.length_c   1.000
_cell.angle_alpha   90.00
_cell.angle_beta   90.00
_cell.angle_gamma   90.00
#
_symmetry.space_group_name_H-M   'P 1'
#
loop_
_entity.id
_entity.type
_entity.pdbx_description
1 polymer ?
#
loop_
_entity_poly.entity_id
_entity_poly.type
_entity_poly.pdbx_seq_one_letter_code
_entity_poly.pdbx_strand_id
1 'polypeptide(L)' 'MRMVSACLLGIRCAWDGKARYKNKRIIELLKSEILIPICPEQLGGLKTPREFQEIEKGSGDDVLD' A
#
# COMPACT_ATOMS: atom_id res chain seq x y z
N MET A 1 -11.54 -6.61 -12.57
CA MET A 1 -10.46 -6.87 -11.58
C MET A 1 -9.59 -5.62 -11.50
N ARG A 2 -9.37 -5.08 -10.30
CA ARG A 2 -8.65 -3.81 -10.09
C ARG A 2 -7.56 -3.99 -9.04
N MET A 3 -6.46 -3.25 -9.13
CA MET A 3 -5.46 -3.21 -8.06
C MET A 3 -5.85 -2.20 -6.99
N VAL A 4 -5.47 -2.48 -5.74
CA VAL A 4 -5.67 -1.57 -4.61
C VAL A 4 -4.51 -1.69 -3.63
N SER A 5 -4.14 -0.58 -2.99
CA SER A 5 -3.14 -0.62 -1.92
C SER A 5 -3.58 -1.58 -0.80
N ALA A 6 -2.78 -2.61 -0.54
CA ALA A 6 -3.09 -3.67 0.42
C ALA A 6 -3.41 -3.14 1.82
N CYS A 7 -2.75 -2.06 2.25
CA CYS A 7 -3.00 -1.42 3.54
C CYS A 7 -4.42 -0.87 3.70
N LEU A 8 -5.10 -0.50 2.60
CA LEU A 8 -6.50 -0.03 2.62
C LEU A 8 -7.48 -1.16 2.92
N LEU A 9 -7.10 -2.40 2.62
CA LEU A 9 -7.86 -3.61 2.99
C LEU A 9 -7.58 -4.06 4.44
N GLY A 10 -6.69 -3.34 5.16
CA GLY A 10 -6.31 -3.67 6.53
C GLY A 10 -5.16 -4.67 6.65
N ILE A 11 -4.50 -5.01 5.53
CA ILE A 11 -3.26 -5.81 5.55
C ILE A 11 -2.16 -4.99 6.24
N ARG A 12 -1.46 -5.60 7.19
CA ARG A 12 -0.40 -4.95 7.99
C ARG A 12 0.91 -4.87 7.19
N CYS A 13 0.91 -4.13 6.09
CA CYS A 13 2.05 -3.93 5.21
C CYS A 13 2.58 -2.47 5.20
N ALA A 14 1.98 -1.58 6.01
CA ALA A 14 2.50 -0.23 6.23
C ALA A 14 3.87 -0.26 6.91
N TRP A 15 4.65 0.83 6.81
CA TRP A 15 6.00 0.89 7.37
C TRP A 15 6.07 0.58 8.87
N ASP A 16 5.06 0.99 9.64
CA ASP A 16 4.98 0.75 11.09
C ASP A 16 4.33 -0.60 11.48
N GLY A 17 3.93 -1.41 10.49
CA GLY A 17 3.25 -2.69 10.70
C GLY A 17 1.83 -2.59 11.29
N LYS A 18 1.23 -1.39 11.38
CA LYS A 18 -0.14 -1.23 11.91
C LYS A 18 -1.17 -1.22 10.79
N ALA A 19 -2.38 -1.67 11.11
CA ALA A 19 -3.52 -1.66 10.17
C ALA A 19 -4.27 -0.31 10.14
N ARG A 20 -3.58 0.81 10.39
CA ARG A 20 -4.21 2.14 10.58
C ARG A 20 -4.87 2.72 9.33
N TYR A 21 -4.50 2.21 8.15
CA TYR A 21 -4.98 2.70 6.85
C TYR A 21 -6.23 1.97 6.32
N LYS A 22 -6.79 1.02 7.09
CA LYS A 22 -7.99 0.29 6.68
C LYS A 22 -9.12 1.26 6.32
N ASN A 23 -9.65 1.16 5.11
CA ASN A 23 -10.67 2.06 4.59
C ASN A 23 -12.00 1.32 4.39
N LYS A 24 -13.06 1.77 5.08
CA LYS A 24 -14.39 1.14 5.03
C LYS A 24 -15.01 1.11 3.63
N ARG A 25 -14.79 2.14 2.80
CA ARG A 25 -15.34 2.19 1.43
C ARG A 25 -14.70 1.14 0.53
N ILE A 26 -13.39 0.90 0.69
CA ILE A 26 -12.68 -0.15 -0.04
C ILE A 26 -13.13 -1.55 0.40
N ILE A 27 -13.37 -1.74 1.70
CA ILE A 27 -13.93 -2.99 2.22
C ILE A 27 -15.33 -3.24 1.66
N GLU A 28 -16.17 -2.22 1.57
CA GLU A 28 -17.51 -2.35 0.97
C GLU A 28 -17.42 -2.74 -0.52
N LEU A 29 -16.44 -2.20 -1.24
CA LEU A 29 -16.22 -2.48 -2.66
C LEU A 29 -15.90 -3.97 -2.93
N LEU A 30 -15.36 -4.71 -1.94
CA LEU A 30 -15.14 -6.16 -2.07
C LEU A 30 -16.43 -6.95 -2.35
N LYS A 31 -17.61 -6.40 -2.03
CA LYS A 31 -18.89 -7.07 -2.27
C LYS A 31 -19.25 -7.13 -3.75
N SER A 32 -18.70 -6.22 -4.57
CA SER A 32 -19.07 -6.09 -5.98
C SER A 32 -17.87 -6.09 -6.95
N GLU A 33 -16.64 -6.03 -6.44
CA GLU A 33 -15.43 -5.96 -7.26
C GLU A 33 -14.36 -6.95 -6.78
N ILE A 34 -13.65 -7.55 -7.74
CA ILE A 34 -12.42 -8.31 -7.45
C ILE A 34 -11.26 -7.31 -7.32
N LEU A 35 -10.77 -7.15 -6.10
CA LEU A 35 -9.63 -6.27 -5.77
C LEU A 35 -8.36 -7.09 -5.51
N ILE A 36 -7.30 -6.81 -6.27
CA ILE A 36 -5.98 -7.39 -6.06
C ILE A 36 -5.22 -6.51 -5.05
N PRO A 37 -4.88 -7.02 -3.85
CA PRO A 37 -4.11 -6.27 -2.86
C PRO A 37 -2.64 -6.17 -3.30
N ILE A 38 -2.12 -4.95 -3.40
CA ILE A 38 -0.72 -4.69 -3.78
C ILE A 38 -0.04 -3.81 -2.71
N CYS A 39 1.14 -4.21 -2.27
CA CYS A 39 2.06 -3.36 -1.51
C CYS A 39 3.36 -3.24 -2.32
N PRO A 40 3.57 -2.15 -3.07
CA PRO A 40 4.76 -1.99 -3.92
C PRO A 40 6.06 -2.11 -3.12
N GLU A 41 6.09 -1.55 -1.91
CA GLU A 41 7.26 -1.60 -1.02
C GLU A 41 7.66 -3.04 -0.63
N GLN A 42 6.69 -3.89 -0.26
CA GLN A 42 6.98 -5.30 0.05
C GLN A 42 7.33 -6.11 -1.19
N LEU A 43 6.67 -5.84 -2.33
CA LEU A 43 7.01 -6.48 -3.61
C LEU A 43 8.40 -6.07 -4.12
N GLY A 44 8.83 -4.85 -3.80
CA GLY A 44 10.19 -4.35 -4.00
C GLY A 44 11.21 -4.88 -2.99
N GLY A 45 10.81 -5.76 -2.06
CA GLY A 45 11.70 -6.45 -1.12
C GLY A 45 11.82 -5.82 0.27
N LEU A 46 11.10 -4.73 0.58
CA LEU A 46 11.14 -4.15 1.91
C LEU A 46 10.33 -4.98 2.91
N LYS A 47 10.85 -5.11 4.14
CA LYS A 47 10.17 -5.80 5.24
C LYS A 47 9.03 -4.96 5.83
N THR A 48 8.30 -5.56 6.76
CA THR A 48 7.39 -4.85 7.66
C THR A 48 7.62 -5.32 9.10
N PRO A 49 7.95 -4.43 10.05
CA PRO A 49 8.12 -2.98 9.88
C PRO A 49 9.38 -2.61 9.08
N ARG A 50 9.47 -1.35 8.68
CA ARG A 50 10.61 -0.72 7.99
C ARG A 50 10.66 0.77 8.35
N GLU A 51 11.81 1.39 8.09
CA GLU A 51 12.00 2.83 8.29
C GLU A 51 11.03 3.66 7.44
N PHE A 52 10.67 4.84 7.95
CA PHE A 52 9.92 5.82 7.17
C PHE A 52 10.78 6.34 6.02
N GLN A 53 10.18 6.51 4.85
CA GLN A 53 10.84 7.02 3.65
C GLN A 53 9.95 8.04 2.96
N GLU A 54 10.59 9.05 2.38
CA GLU A 54 9.97 10.11 1.58
C GLU A 54 10.90 10.45 0.42
N ILE A 55 10.35 10.90 -0.70
CA ILE A 55 11.14 11.41 -1.82
C ILE A 55 11.67 12.79 -1.43
N GLU A 56 12.98 12.92 -1.26
CA GLU A 56 13.60 14.21 -0.96
C GLU A 56 13.75 15.06 -2.23
N LYS A 57 13.25 16.30 -2.20
CA LYS A 57 13.47 17.32 -3.24
C LYS A 57 13.09 16.88 -4.66
N GLY A 58 11.93 16.25 -4.83
CA GLY A 58 11.44 15.82 -6.13
C GLY A 58 10.07 15.15 -6.06
N SER A 59 9.76 14.38 -7.08
CA SER A 59 8.52 13.65 -7.30
C SER A 59 8.81 12.18 -7.63
N GLY A 60 7.75 11.39 -7.77
CA GLY A 60 7.87 10.00 -8.20
C GLY A 60 8.57 9.87 -9.55
N ASP A 61 8.37 10.82 -10.48
CA ASP A 61 8.96 10.77 -11.82
C ASP A 61 10.48 10.96 -11.79
N ASP A 62 11.01 11.68 -10.78
CA ASP A 62 12.44 11.96 -10.64
C ASP A 62 13.25 10.73 -10.16
N VAL A 63 12.57 9.65 -9.77
CA VAL A 63 13.20 8.39 -9.29
C VAL A 63 12.89 7.20 -10.20
N LEU A 64 12.37 7.46 -11.40
CA LEU A 64 12.14 6.45 -12.43
C LEU A 64 13.27 6.53 -13.46
N ASP A 65 14.12 5.51 -13.51
CA ASP A 65 15.07 5.28 -14.61
C ASP A 65 14.38 4.57 -15.80
#